data_AF-A0A3C1B3U5-F1
#
_entry.id   AF-A0A3C1B3U5-F1
#
_cell.length_a   1.000
_cell.length_b   1.000
_cell.length_c   1.000
_cell.angle_alpha   90.00
_cell.angle_beta   90.00
_cell.angle_gamma   90.00
#
_symmetry.space_group_name_H-M   'P 1'
#
loop_
_entity.id
_entity.type
_entity.pdbx_description
1 polymer ?
#
loop_
_entity_poly.entity_id
_entity_poly.type
_entity_poly.pdbx_seq_one_letter_code
_entity_poly.pdbx_strand_id
1 'polypeptide(L)'
;SYLSGFLAEKYDIPREEVQPQLENKAREFSRILVQESIGSYDQVQLERDQLDLKIKGWNYALLPAWILTYLYNGKTYVYAVNGQTGKSHGELPVDNKKLSLTAILVGLGLLALALLGGAFIW
;
A
#
# COMPACT_ATOMS: atom_id res chain seq x y z
N SER A 1 9.76 22.36 -10.68
CA SER A 1 9.92 22.30 -12.15
C SER A 1 8.61 21.78 -12.66
N TYR A 2 7.94 22.56 -13.49
CA TYR A 2 6.60 22.27 -13.98
C TYR A 2 6.74 21.57 -15.32
N LEU A 3 6.12 20.39 -15.47
CA LEU A 3 5.97 19.78 -16.78
C LEU A 3 4.98 20.66 -17.55
N SER A 4 5.42 21.35 -18.59
CA SER A 4 4.58 22.30 -19.33
C SER A 4 3.28 21.62 -19.79
N GLY A 5 2.14 22.11 -19.32
CA GLY A 5 0.81 21.54 -19.62
C GLY A 5 0.28 20.51 -18.61
N PHE A 6 1.03 20.18 -17.55
CA PHE A 6 0.59 19.23 -16.51
C PHE A 6 0.84 19.78 -15.10
N LEU A 7 -0.08 19.48 -14.18
CA LEU A 7 0.15 19.72 -12.75
C LEU A 7 1.22 18.76 -12.25
N ALA A 8 2.37 19.30 -11.86
CA ALA A 8 3.47 18.54 -11.29
C ALA A 8 3.74 19.08 -9.89
N GLU A 9 3.44 18.26 -8.88
CA GLU A 9 3.81 18.55 -7.51
C GLU A 9 5.32 18.35 -7.32
N LYS A 10 5.96 19.27 -6.58
CA LYS A 10 7.39 19.18 -6.28
C LYS A 10 7.55 18.40 -4.98
N TYR A 11 8.45 17.43 -5.00
CA TYR A 11 8.89 16.75 -3.79
C TYR A 11 9.34 17.76 -2.72
N ASP A 12 8.75 17.68 -1.54
CA ASP A 12 8.89 18.62 -0.42
C ASP A 12 9.64 18.04 0.79
N ILE A 13 9.95 16.74 0.77
CA ILE A 13 10.64 16.07 1.87
C ILE A 13 12.17 16.35 1.81
N PRO A 14 12.78 16.84 2.92
CA PRO A 14 14.22 17.03 3.02
C PRO A 14 15.01 15.73 2.91
N ARG A 15 16.27 15.81 2.45
CA ARG A 15 17.12 14.62 2.25
C ARG A 15 17.47 13.95 3.57
N GLU A 16 17.62 14.76 4.61
CA GLU A 16 17.97 14.38 5.96
C GLU A 16 16.90 13.47 6.59
N GLU A 17 15.64 13.64 6.18
CA GLU A 17 14.52 12.80 6.64
C GLU A 17 14.44 11.46 5.87
N VAL A 18 14.83 11.45 4.59
CA VAL A 18 14.72 10.27 3.72
C VAL A 18 15.92 9.34 3.88
N GLN A 19 17.11 9.88 4.11
CA GLN A 19 18.35 9.12 4.22
C GLN A 19 18.26 7.94 5.21
N PRO A 20 17.83 8.11 6.48
CA PRO A 20 17.74 6.98 7.41
C PRO A 20 16.74 5.91 6.96
N GLN A 21 15.64 6.31 6.32
CA GLN A 21 14.65 5.37 5.78
C GLN A 21 15.24 4.56 4.62
N LEU A 22 15.99 5.22 3.74
CA LEU A 22 16.69 4.60 2.62
C LEU A 22 17.73 3.58 3.12
N GLU A 23 18.53 3.96 4.12
CA GLU A 23 19.57 3.08 4.71
C GLU A 23 18.95 1.83 5.35
N ASN A 24 17.86 1.99 6.09
CA ASN A 24 17.13 0.87 6.68
C ASN A 24 16.59 -0.08 5.60
N LYS A 25 15.96 0.48 4.57
CA LYS A 25 15.39 -0.30 3.47
C LYS A 25 16.47 -1.02 2.67
N ALA A 26 17.60 -0.37 2.41
CA ALA A 26 18.74 -1.01 1.74
C ALA A 26 19.31 -2.18 2.56
N ARG A 27 19.38 -2.04 3.90
CA ARG A 27 19.79 -3.13 4.79
C ARG A 27 18.82 -4.29 4.80
N GLU A 28 17.52 -4.01 4.84
CA GLU A 28 16.48 -5.02 4.76
C GLU A 28 16.55 -5.79 3.43
N PHE A 29 16.63 -5.07 2.30
CA PHE A 29 16.78 -5.69 0.98
C PHE A 29 18.06 -6.51 0.88
N SER A 30 19.19 -6.02 1.40
CA SER A 30 20.44 -6.79 1.41
C SER A 30 20.27 -8.11 2.16
N ARG A 31 19.56 -8.10 3.31
CA ARG A 31 19.30 -9.32 4.07
C ARG A 31 18.39 -10.29 3.32
N ILE A 32 17.32 -9.78 2.70
CA ILE A 32 16.41 -10.58 1.88
C ILE A 32 17.19 -11.23 0.72
N LEU A 33 17.99 -10.46 -0.02
CA LEU A 33 18.78 -10.98 -1.14
C LEU A 33 19.78 -12.06 -0.71
N VAL A 34 20.46 -11.88 0.43
CA VAL A 34 21.36 -12.91 0.97
C VAL A 34 20.57 -14.16 1.35
N GLN A 35 19.43 -14.02 2.03
CA GLN A 35 18.57 -15.14 2.40
C GLN A 35 18.03 -15.88 1.17
N GLU A 36 17.58 -15.17 0.14
CA GLU A 36 17.09 -15.75 -1.11
C GLU A 36 18.20 -16.43 -1.93
N SER A 37 19.45 -15.94 -1.83
CA SER A 37 20.61 -16.55 -2.49
C SER A 37 21.08 -17.85 -1.83
N ILE A 38 20.77 -18.01 -0.54
CA ILE A 38 21.10 -19.21 0.23
C ILE A 38 19.98 -20.22 -0.05
N GLY A 39 20.32 -21.36 -0.66
CA GLY A 39 19.35 -22.40 -1.00
C GLY A 39 18.72 -23.08 0.22
N SER A 40 18.14 -24.27 0.03
CA SER A 40 17.50 -25.00 1.14
C SER A 40 18.52 -25.51 2.16
N TYR A 41 18.60 -24.84 3.31
CA TYR A 41 19.32 -25.29 4.50
C TYR A 41 18.38 -25.31 5.70
N ASP A 42 18.59 -26.26 6.63
CA ASP A 42 17.76 -26.39 7.84
C ASP A 42 17.90 -25.20 8.80
N GLN A 43 19.07 -24.56 8.82
CA GLN A 43 19.32 -23.36 9.62
C GLN A 43 20.41 -22.50 8.98
N VAL A 44 20.14 -21.20 8.85
CA VAL A 44 21.12 -20.20 8.41
C VAL A 44 21.34 -19.23 9.56
N GLN A 45 22.59 -19.10 10.02
CA GLN A 45 23.00 -18.11 11.02
C GLN A 45 23.87 -17.06 10.38
N LEU A 46 23.53 -15.78 10.60
CA LEU A 46 24.29 -14.65 10.09
C LEU A 46 25.41 -14.32 11.09
N GLU A 47 26.66 -14.63 10.75
CA GLU A 47 27.80 -14.31 11.63
C GLU A 47 28.15 -12.82 11.63
N ARG A 48 28.01 -12.16 10.47
CA ARG A 48 28.37 -10.74 10.32
C ARG A 48 27.53 -10.06 9.25
N ASP A 49 26.89 -8.95 9.64
CA ASP A 49 26.12 -8.07 8.75
C ASP A 49 26.83 -6.70 8.69
N GLN A 50 27.64 -6.49 7.66
CA GLN A 50 28.28 -5.21 7.41
C GLN A 50 27.87 -4.69 6.04
N LEU A 51 27.19 -3.56 6.04
CA LEU A 51 26.73 -2.87 4.84
C LEU A 51 27.35 -1.47 4.80
N ASP A 52 28.22 -1.24 3.81
CA ASP A 52 28.79 0.08 3.50
C ASP A 52 27.96 0.72 2.36
N LEU A 53 27.08 1.66 2.73
CA LEU A 53 26.22 2.36 1.78
C LEU A 53 26.89 3.64 1.28
N LYS A 54 27.23 3.68 0.00
CA LYS A 54 27.75 4.87 -0.67
C LYS A 54 26.70 5.48 -1.59
N ILE A 55 26.00 6.51 -1.10
CA ILE A 55 25.03 7.26 -1.88
C ILE A 55 25.79 8.16 -2.88
N LYS A 56 25.72 7.84 -4.17
CA LYS A 56 26.44 8.57 -5.24
C LYS A 56 25.80 9.90 -5.62
N GLY A 57 24.49 10.06 -5.38
CA GLY A 57 23.75 11.28 -5.72
C GLY A 57 22.24 11.10 -5.60
N TRP A 58 21.52 12.22 -5.56
CA TRP A 58 20.06 12.27 -5.50
C TRP A 58 19.52 12.72 -6.85
N ASN A 59 18.75 11.86 -7.49
CA ASN A 59 18.09 12.16 -8.76
C ASN A 59 16.58 12.29 -8.52
N TYR A 60 15.97 13.29 -9.13
CA TYR A 60 14.52 13.42 -9.14
C TYR A 60 13.94 12.74 -10.38
N ALA A 61 12.87 11.98 -10.17
CA ALA A 61 12.11 11.36 -11.26
C ALA A 61 10.70 11.96 -11.28
N LEU A 62 10.16 12.15 -12.49
CA LEU A 62 8.76 12.50 -12.71
C LEU A 62 7.99 11.21 -13.04
N LEU A 63 6.95 10.92 -12.26
CA LEU A 63 6.08 9.77 -12.47
C LEU A 63 4.66 10.24 -12.76
N PRO A 64 3.97 9.65 -13.74
CA PRO A 64 2.59 10.02 -14.04
C PRO A 64 1.65 9.48 -12.95
N ALA A 65 0.76 10.34 -12.48
CA ALA A 65 -0.34 10.00 -11.59
C ALA A 65 -1.60 10.77 -11.99
N TRP A 66 -2.76 10.13 -11.84
CA TRP A 66 -4.06 10.75 -12.05
C TRP A 66 -4.74 10.91 -10.70
N ILE A 67 -5.13 12.13 -10.35
CA ILE A 67 -5.81 12.43 -9.09
C ILE A 67 -7.22 12.91 -9.43
N LEU A 68 -8.22 12.21 -8.91
CA LEU A 68 -9.62 12.60 -8.96
C LEU A 68 -10.04 13.07 -7.57
N THR A 69 -10.51 14.31 -7.48
CA THR A 69 -11.07 14.87 -6.25
C THR A 69 -12.52 15.24 -6.51
N TYR A 70 -13.44 14.69 -5.73
CA TYR A 70 -14.86 15.07 -5.80
C TYR A 70 -15.41 15.30 -4.40
N LEU A 71 -16.36 16.25 -4.32
CA LEU A 71 -17.08 16.58 -3.09
C LEU A 71 -18.44 15.90 -3.11
N TYR A 72 -18.72 15.08 -2.11
CA TYR A 72 -20.00 14.39 -1.98
C TYR A 72 -20.48 14.46 -0.53
N ASN A 73 -21.72 14.95 -0.34
CA ASN A 73 -22.32 15.15 0.99
C ASN A 73 -21.42 15.91 1.98
N GLY A 74 -20.69 16.92 1.50
CA GLY A 74 -19.77 17.73 2.32
C GLY A 74 -18.45 17.03 2.69
N LYS A 75 -18.22 15.78 2.28
CA LYS A 75 -16.95 15.08 2.42
C LYS A 75 -16.18 15.10 1.09
N THR A 76 -14.91 15.48 1.17
CA THR A 76 -13.98 15.39 0.03
C THR A 76 -13.44 13.98 -0.06
N TYR A 77 -13.52 13.41 -1.25
CA TYR A 77 -12.96 12.11 -1.56
C TYR A 77 -11.84 12.28 -2.57
N VAL A 78 -10.70 11.67 -2.28
CA VAL A 78 -9.50 11.70 -3.13
C VAL A 78 -9.23 10.29 -3.60
N TYR A 79 -9.11 10.15 -4.91
CA TYR A 79 -8.80 8.89 -5.58
C TYR A 79 -7.60 9.09 -6.50
N ALA A 80 -6.56 8.30 -6.27
CA ALA A 80 -5.30 8.36 -6.98
C ALA A 80 -5.09 7.11 -7.82
N VAL A 81 -4.66 7.28 -9.06
CA VAL A 81 -4.30 6.19 -9.97
C VAL A 81 -2.87 6.37 -10.44
N ASN A 82 -2.07 5.33 -10.24
CA ASN A 82 -0.71 5.27 -10.76
C ASN A 82 -0.77 5.18 -12.30
N GLY A 83 -0.19 6.17 -12.98
CA GLY A 83 -0.27 6.28 -14.45
C GLY A 83 0.61 5.26 -15.20
N GLN A 84 1.51 4.54 -14.53
CA GLN A 84 2.35 3.51 -15.16
C GLN A 84 1.72 2.12 -15.07
N THR A 85 1.14 1.79 -13.91
CA THR A 85 0.62 0.45 -13.61
C THR A 85 -0.89 0.35 -13.70
N GLY A 86 -1.60 1.48 -13.69
CA GLY A 86 -3.06 1.54 -13.61
C GLY A 86 -3.62 1.17 -12.23
N LYS A 87 -2.77 0.86 -11.23
CA LYS A 87 -3.23 0.57 -9.87
C LYS A 87 -3.81 1.82 -9.23
N SER A 88 -4.95 1.65 -8.57
CA SER A 88 -5.69 2.73 -7.94
C SER A 88 -5.75 2.60 -6.42
N HIS A 89 -5.78 3.73 -5.72
CA HIS A 89 -6.00 3.83 -4.28
C HIS A 89 -6.83 5.06 -3.96
N GLY A 90 -7.78 4.92 -3.04
CA GLY A 90 -8.57 6.05 -2.58
C GLY A 90 -9.85 5.59 -1.92
N GLU A 91 -10.57 6.55 -1.34
CA GLU A 91 -11.87 6.33 -0.75
C GLU A 91 -12.95 6.68 -1.78
N LEU A 92 -13.89 5.77 -2.00
CA LEU A 92 -15.07 5.98 -2.86
C LEU A 92 -16.30 6.22 -1.99
N PRO A 93 -17.34 6.94 -2.50
CA PRO A 93 -18.49 7.27 -1.71
C PRO A 93 -19.39 6.05 -1.69
N VAL A 94 -19.47 5.38 -0.54
CA VAL A 94 -20.37 4.24 -0.39
C VAL A 94 -21.78 4.71 -0.05
N ASP A 95 -22.78 4.07 -0.66
CA ASP A 95 -24.17 4.27 -0.29
C ASP A 95 -24.44 3.50 1.02
N ASN A 96 -24.42 4.21 2.14
CA ASN A 96 -24.62 3.64 3.47
C ASN A 96 -25.94 2.88 3.61
N LYS A 97 -27.00 3.28 2.89
CA LYS A 97 -28.30 2.58 2.94
C LYS A 97 -28.20 1.22 2.26
N LYS A 98 -27.62 1.19 1.06
CA LYS A 98 -27.40 -0.08 0.34
C LYS A 98 -26.47 -0.99 1.11
N LEU A 99 -25.37 -0.45 1.66
CA LEU A 99 -24.40 -1.20 2.46
C LEU A 99 -25.07 -1.84 3.68
N SER A 100 -25.84 -1.07 4.45
CA SER A 100 -26.54 -1.55 5.64
C SER A 100 -27.55 -2.65 5.29
N LEU A 101 -28.35 -2.44 4.24
CA LEU A 101 -29.32 -3.44 3.79
C LEU A 101 -28.62 -4.75 3.38
N THR A 102 -27.55 -4.68 2.60
CA THR A 102 -26.80 -5.87 2.19
C THR A 102 -26.15 -6.58 3.38
N ALA A 103 -25.61 -5.83 4.35
CA ALA A 103 -25.00 -6.41 5.53
C ALA A 103 -26.02 -7.13 6.41
N ILE A 104 -27.22 -6.56 6.60
CA ILE A 104 -28.30 -7.19 7.37
C ILE A 104 -28.76 -8.48 6.69
N LEU A 105 -28.97 -8.47 5.38
CA LEU A 105 -29.41 -9.67 4.65
C LEU A 105 -28.40 -10.81 4.74
N VAL A 106 -27.11 -10.51 4.55
CA VAL A 106 -26.04 -11.51 4.69
C VAL A 106 -25.96 -12.01 6.14
N GLY A 107 -26.04 -11.10 7.12
CA GLY A 107 -26.02 -11.45 8.54
C GLY A 107 -27.16 -12.37 8.95
N LEU A 108 -28.40 -12.07 8.52
CA LEU A 108 -29.56 -12.93 8.78
C LEU A 108 -29.44 -14.30 8.09
N GLY A 109 -28.91 -14.34 6.86
CA GLY A 109 -28.65 -15.59 6.16
C GLY A 109 -27.64 -16.48 6.89
N LEU A 110 -26.52 -15.91 7.33
CA LEU A 110 -25.52 -16.62 8.13
C LEU A 110 -26.08 -17.09 9.47
N LEU A 111 -26.87 -16.25 10.15
CA LEU A 111 -27.54 -16.60 11.40
C LEU A 111 -28.48 -17.80 11.21
N ALA A 112 -29.32 -17.77 10.16
CA ALA A 112 -30.24 -18.86 9.85
C ALA A 112 -29.49 -20.17 9.57
N LEU A 113 -28.40 -20.13 8.79
CA LEU A 113 -27.56 -21.30 8.53
C LEU A 113 -26.91 -21.84 9.81
N ALA A 114 -26.42 -20.97 10.69
CA ALA A 114 -25.83 -21.37 11.96
C ALA A 114 -26.86 -22.03 12.89
N LEU A 115 -28.10 -21.51 12.94
CA LEU A 115 -29.18 -22.08 13.74
C LEU A 115 -29.65 -23.42 13.18
N LEU A 116 -29.79 -23.55 11.85
CA LEU A 116 -30.13 -24.81 11.19
C LEU A 116 -29.03 -25.86 11.38
N GLY A 117 -27.76 -25.47 11.24
CA GLY A 117 -26.62 -26.34 11.51
C GLY A 117 -26.58 -26.80 12.97
N GLY A 118 -26.73 -25.87 13.92
CA GLY A 118 -26.82 -26.20 15.35
C GLY A 118 -27.97 -27.14 15.67
N ALA A 119 -29.13 -26.95 15.05
CA ALA A 119 -30.30 -27.83 15.21
C ALA A 119 -30.14 -29.20 14.53
N PHE A 120 -29.26 -29.35 13.54
CA PHE A 120 -28.97 -30.63 12.87
C PHE A 120 -27.88 -31.44 13.58
N ILE A 121 -27.02 -30.77 14.36
CA ILE A 121 -25.91 -31.38 15.10
C ILE A 121 -26.35 -31.84 16.50
N TRP A 122 -27.52 -31.39 16.97
CA TRP A 122 -28.12 -31.78 18.25
C TRP A 122 -29.30 -32.75 18.09
#